data_AF-A0A936TTL8-F1
#
_entry.id   AF-A0A936TTL8-F1
#
_cell.length_a   1.000
_cell.length_b   1.000
_cell.length_c   1.000
_cell.angle_alpha   90.00
_cell.angle_beta   90.00
_cell.angle_gamma   90.00
#
_symmetry.space_group_name_H-M   'P 1'
#
loop_
_entity.id
_entity.type
_entity.pdbx_description
1 polymer ?
#
loop_
_entity_poly.entity_id
_entity_poly.type
_entity_poly.pdbx_seq_one_letter_code
_entity_poly.pdbx_strand_id
1 'polypeptide(L)'
;MKIKTLIAASLIALGSVPYLSQAQQAAATQADLQALPPALRAALLSGNPAQIEQAITTLSGGNPAQAATLAGLVARAASFVAQTNPRAAAAGAQASAAVANRPAVIAANPAAAAQIAISATRIALLPSIITTSPALAAQIALSSSAIASNAAVMAAAPAVAGQIALASSQIAANPTVVAAAPTVAAATQANAQLSANNQAVAAATPGLATQIATATQAVQQQQQEQQQQLPPLVVEKPVISSSPT
;
A
#
# COMPACT_ATOMS: atom_id res chain seq x y z
N MET A 1 25.92 23.67 61.45
CA MET A 1 26.19 24.38 60.18
C MET A 1 25.50 23.64 59.04
N LYS A 2 24.85 24.37 58.14
CA LYS A 2 23.84 23.89 57.17
C LYS A 2 24.52 23.36 55.90
N ILE A 3 24.30 22.10 55.53
CA ILE A 3 24.66 21.55 54.22
C ILE A 3 23.43 21.71 53.32
N LYS A 4 23.54 22.59 52.31
CA LYS A 4 22.51 22.78 51.29
C LYS A 4 22.75 21.78 50.16
N THR A 5 21.93 20.74 50.10
CA THR A 5 21.87 19.81 48.97
C THR A 5 21.08 20.47 47.84
N LEU A 6 21.76 20.76 46.73
CA LEU A 6 21.16 21.16 45.45
C LEU A 6 20.55 19.91 44.79
N ILE A 7 19.22 19.82 44.77
CA ILE A 7 18.50 18.88 43.90
C ILE A 7 18.19 19.65 42.61
N ALA A 8 19.00 19.41 41.58
CA ALA A 8 18.69 19.79 40.22
C ALA A 8 17.60 18.84 39.69
N ALA A 9 16.35 19.30 39.74
CA ALA A 9 15.25 18.63 39.06
C ALA A 9 15.37 18.90 37.56
N SER A 10 15.91 17.92 36.83
CA SER A 10 15.89 17.88 35.37
C SER A 10 14.45 17.74 34.90
N LEU A 11 13.79 18.86 34.57
CA LEU A 11 12.56 18.85 33.79
C LEU A 11 12.88 18.30 32.40
N ILE A 12 12.54 17.03 32.18
CA ILE A 12 12.43 16.46 30.84
C ILE A 12 11.22 17.15 30.20
N ALA A 13 11.49 18.12 29.34
CA ALA A 13 10.51 18.68 28.44
C ALA A 13 10.00 17.56 27.51
N LEU A 14 8.83 17.02 27.83
CA LEU A 14 8.01 16.24 26.91
C LEU A 14 7.69 17.14 25.73
N GLY A 15 8.49 17.03 24.67
CA GLY A 15 8.19 17.61 23.37
C GLY A 15 6.86 17.06 22.90
N SER A 16 5.82 17.89 22.99
CA SER A 16 4.57 17.71 22.28
C SER A 16 4.88 17.79 20.80
N VAL A 17 5.14 16.63 20.20
CA VAL A 17 5.12 16.47 18.75
C VAL A 17 3.73 16.94 18.32
N PRO A 18 3.62 17.98 17.47
CA PRO A 18 2.33 18.29 16.88
C PRO A 18 1.95 17.08 16.03
N TYR A 19 1.04 16.26 16.57
CA TYR A 19 0.22 15.40 15.75
C TYR A 19 -0.50 16.35 14.80
N LEU A 20 0.04 16.50 13.60
CA LEU A 20 -0.67 17.12 12.49
C LEU A 20 -2.01 16.41 12.43
N SER A 21 -3.03 17.17 12.80
CA SER A 21 -4.41 16.74 12.90
C SER A 21 -4.77 15.93 11.65
N GLN A 22 -5.49 14.82 11.83
CA GLN A 22 -6.21 14.11 10.76
C GLN A 22 -7.32 14.97 10.13
N ALA A 23 -7.16 16.29 10.13
CA ALA A 23 -8.07 17.23 9.51
C ALA A 23 -7.99 17.03 8.00
N GLN A 24 -9.11 16.52 7.48
CA GLN A 24 -9.52 16.55 6.08
C GLN A 24 -9.06 15.41 5.16
N GLN A 25 -9.10 14.17 5.66
CA GLN A 25 -9.61 13.11 4.80
C GLN A 25 -11.14 13.25 4.80
N ALA A 26 -11.73 13.85 3.77
CA ALA A 26 -13.18 13.80 3.62
C ALA A 26 -13.58 12.32 3.61
N ALA A 27 -14.46 11.92 4.53
CA ALA A 27 -15.02 10.58 4.52
C ALA A 27 -15.64 10.36 3.13
N ALA A 28 -15.27 9.27 2.46
CA ALA A 28 -15.86 8.94 1.17
C ALA A 28 -17.37 8.81 1.35
N THR A 29 -18.12 9.57 0.56
CA THR A 29 -19.58 9.70 0.71
C THR A 29 -20.30 9.04 -0.45
N GLN A 30 -21.60 8.81 -0.27
CA GLN A 30 -22.48 8.43 -1.37
C GLN A 30 -22.45 9.44 -2.52
N ALA A 31 -22.15 10.72 -2.25
CA ALA A 31 -21.99 11.73 -3.29
C ALA A 31 -20.78 11.44 -4.21
N ASP A 32 -19.70 10.86 -3.69
CA ASP A 32 -18.55 10.44 -4.52
C ASP A 32 -18.94 9.31 -5.49
N LEU A 33 -19.82 8.40 -5.07
CA LEU A 33 -20.35 7.35 -5.93
C LEU A 33 -21.33 7.91 -6.98
N GLN A 34 -22.10 8.94 -6.64
CA GLN A 34 -23.04 9.60 -7.57
C GLN A 34 -22.32 10.56 -8.54
N ALA A 35 -21.16 11.09 -8.17
CA ALA A 35 -20.32 11.91 -9.03
C ALA A 35 -19.62 11.11 -10.14
N LEU A 36 -19.61 9.77 -10.05
CA LEU A 36 -19.06 8.93 -11.10
C LEU A 36 -19.95 8.93 -12.34
N PRO A 37 -19.35 9.03 -13.55
CA PRO A 37 -20.07 8.76 -14.79
C PRO A 37 -20.79 7.40 -14.74
N PRO A 38 -21.99 7.26 -15.34
CA PRO A 38 -22.79 6.04 -15.23
C PRO A 38 -22.04 4.77 -15.64
N ALA A 39 -21.23 4.84 -16.70
CA ALA A 39 -20.39 3.73 -17.17
C ALA A 39 -19.33 3.32 -16.13
N LEU A 40 -18.68 4.29 -15.47
CA LEU A 40 -17.68 4.01 -14.44
C LEU A 40 -18.31 3.48 -13.16
N ARG A 41 -19.49 3.99 -12.78
CA ARG A 41 -20.23 3.48 -11.64
C ARG A 41 -20.64 2.03 -11.85
N ALA A 42 -21.16 1.69 -13.04
CA ALA A 42 -21.50 0.30 -13.38
C ALA A 42 -20.25 -0.60 -13.38
N ALA A 43 -19.15 -0.13 -13.98
CA ALA A 43 -17.88 -0.87 -13.98
C ALA A 43 -17.35 -1.09 -12.55
N LEU A 44 -17.41 -0.09 -11.68
CA LEU A 44 -16.99 -0.22 -10.27
C LEU A 44 -17.86 -1.24 -9.54
N LEU A 45 -19.18 -1.16 -9.68
CA LEU A 45 -20.11 -2.09 -9.04
C LEU A 45 -20.00 -3.53 -9.57
N SER A 46 -19.54 -3.71 -10.82
CA SER A 46 -19.23 -5.04 -11.37
C SER A 46 -18.03 -5.70 -10.68
N GLY A 47 -17.15 -4.90 -10.05
CA GLY A 47 -15.91 -5.37 -9.46
C GLY A 47 -14.88 -5.88 -10.48
N ASN A 48 -14.99 -5.48 -11.75
CA ASN A 48 -14.06 -5.86 -12.80
C ASN A 48 -13.06 -4.71 -13.09
N PRO A 49 -11.78 -4.84 -12.70
CA PRO A 49 -10.80 -3.78 -12.88
C PRO A 49 -10.55 -3.44 -14.36
N ALA A 50 -10.62 -4.43 -15.27
CA ALA A 50 -10.42 -4.19 -16.71
C ALA A 50 -11.55 -3.34 -17.30
N GLN A 51 -12.80 -3.55 -16.87
CA GLN A 51 -13.93 -2.71 -17.30
C GLN A 51 -13.81 -1.28 -16.77
N ILE A 52 -13.29 -1.10 -15.55
CA ILE A 52 -13.04 0.22 -14.97
C ILE A 52 -11.95 0.94 -15.78
N GLU A 53 -10.84 0.27 -16.07
CA GLU A 53 -9.76 0.83 -16.89
C GLU A 53 -10.21 1.18 -18.31
N GLN A 54 -11.01 0.30 -18.94
CA GLN A 54 -11.58 0.55 -20.25
C GLN A 54 -12.49 1.78 -20.22
N ALA A 55 -13.38 1.88 -19.23
CA ALA A 55 -14.25 3.04 -19.07
C ALA A 55 -13.46 4.33 -18.83
N ILE A 56 -12.40 4.30 -18.01
CA ILE A 56 -11.50 5.46 -17.83
C ILE A 56 -10.86 5.84 -19.16
N THR A 57 -10.37 4.86 -19.92
CA THR A 57 -9.65 5.09 -21.18
C THR A 57 -10.57 5.65 -22.26
N THR A 58 -11.81 5.15 -22.36
CA THR A 58 -12.82 5.66 -23.29
C THR A 58 -13.27 7.06 -22.90
N LEU A 59 -13.59 7.30 -21.62
CA LEU A 59 -14.09 8.60 -21.15
C LEU A 59 -13.01 9.69 -21.13
N SER A 60 -11.74 9.32 -20.96
CA SER A 60 -10.64 10.28 -21.02
C SER A 60 -10.31 10.73 -22.44
N GLY A 61 -10.78 10.02 -23.47
CA GLY A 61 -10.46 10.33 -24.87
C GLY A 61 -8.94 10.31 -25.16
N GLY A 62 -8.16 9.56 -24.38
CA GLY A 62 -6.70 9.54 -24.46
C GLY A 62 -5.99 10.69 -23.71
N ASN A 63 -6.72 11.59 -23.06
CA ASN A 63 -6.14 12.68 -22.27
C ASN A 63 -5.62 12.16 -20.91
N PRO A 64 -4.31 12.27 -20.62
CA PRO A 64 -3.72 11.74 -19.38
C PRO A 64 -4.19 12.49 -18.12
N ALA A 65 -4.42 13.81 -18.20
CA ALA A 65 -4.91 14.58 -17.07
C ALA A 65 -6.36 14.18 -16.73
N GLN A 66 -7.21 14.02 -17.74
CA GLN A 66 -8.58 13.55 -17.54
C GLN A 66 -8.62 12.11 -17.02
N ALA A 67 -7.75 11.24 -17.52
CA ALA A 67 -7.61 9.88 -17.00
C ALA A 67 -7.25 9.88 -15.51
N ALA A 68 -6.35 10.76 -15.07
CA ALA A 68 -6.02 10.94 -13.65
C ALA A 68 -7.22 11.43 -12.84
N THR A 69 -7.97 12.42 -13.33
CA THR A 69 -9.19 12.92 -12.67
C THR A 69 -10.21 11.80 -12.47
N LEU A 70 -10.49 11.02 -13.53
CA LEU A 70 -11.41 9.89 -13.47
C LEU A 70 -10.92 8.79 -12.52
N ALA A 71 -9.63 8.43 -12.57
CA ALA A 71 -9.03 7.46 -11.65
C ALA A 71 -9.12 7.93 -10.19
N GLY A 72 -8.95 9.23 -9.93
CA GLY A 72 -9.12 9.82 -8.60
C GLY A 72 -10.57 9.83 -8.10
N LEU A 73 -11.56 9.96 -9.00
CA LEU A 73 -12.98 9.79 -8.65
C LEU A 73 -13.29 8.33 -8.33
N VAL A 74 -12.76 7.39 -9.13
CA VAL A 74 -12.92 5.95 -8.87
C VAL A 74 -12.32 5.54 -7.54
N ALA A 75 -11.12 6.04 -7.18
CA ALA A 75 -10.49 5.72 -5.89
C ALA A 75 -11.33 6.23 -4.70
N ARG A 76 -11.90 7.43 -4.81
CA ARG A 76 -12.81 7.98 -3.78
C ARG A 76 -14.08 7.16 -3.66
N ALA A 77 -14.74 6.86 -4.77
CA ALA A 77 -15.93 6.01 -4.78
C ALA A 77 -15.65 4.59 -4.27
N ALA A 78 -14.50 4.00 -4.64
CA ALA A 78 -14.06 2.69 -4.16
C ALA A 78 -13.89 2.66 -2.63
N SER A 79 -13.42 3.76 -2.04
CA SER A 79 -13.31 3.90 -0.58
C SER A 79 -14.68 3.84 0.10
N PHE A 80 -15.73 4.40 -0.51
CA PHE A 80 -17.11 4.27 -0.02
C PHE A 80 -17.63 2.84 -0.20
N VAL A 81 -17.42 2.25 -1.38
CA VAL A 81 -17.86 0.88 -1.71
C VAL A 81 -17.17 -0.16 -0.82
N ALA A 82 -15.98 0.11 -0.27
CA ALA A 82 -15.26 -0.81 0.60
C ALA A 82 -16.05 -1.24 1.85
N GLN A 83 -17.02 -0.43 2.28
CA GLN A 83 -17.88 -0.73 3.43
C GLN A 83 -18.91 -1.84 3.15
N THR A 84 -19.30 -2.02 1.89
CA THR A 84 -20.40 -2.91 1.50
C THR A 84 -19.98 -3.99 0.50
N ASN A 85 -18.96 -3.73 -0.32
CA ASN A 85 -18.40 -4.67 -1.28
C ASN A 85 -16.87 -4.50 -1.37
N PRO A 86 -16.10 -5.17 -0.48
CA PRO A 86 -14.64 -5.06 -0.47
C PRO A 86 -14.01 -5.52 -1.79
N ARG A 87 -14.54 -6.54 -2.45
CA ARG A 87 -14.00 -7.01 -3.73
C ARG A 87 -14.10 -5.94 -4.82
N ALA A 88 -15.24 -5.26 -4.92
CA ALA A 88 -15.43 -4.16 -5.88
C ALA A 88 -14.52 -2.96 -5.56
N ALA A 89 -14.34 -2.64 -4.27
CA ALA A 89 -13.42 -1.60 -3.85
C ALA A 89 -11.97 -1.93 -4.20
N ALA A 90 -11.53 -3.17 -4.00
CA ALA A 90 -10.19 -3.62 -4.40
C ALA A 90 -9.99 -3.48 -5.91
N ALA A 91 -10.96 -3.89 -6.73
CA ALA A 91 -10.91 -3.74 -8.18
C ALA A 91 -10.84 -2.27 -8.61
N GLY A 92 -11.62 -1.38 -7.97
CA GLY A 92 -11.56 0.05 -8.20
C GLY A 92 -10.20 0.65 -7.84
N ALA A 93 -9.66 0.31 -6.68
CA ALA A 93 -8.33 0.73 -6.24
C ALA A 93 -7.23 0.25 -7.19
N GLN A 94 -7.31 -1.00 -7.64
CA GLN A 94 -6.36 -1.57 -8.61
C GLN A 94 -6.40 -0.80 -9.93
N ALA A 95 -7.59 -0.60 -10.51
CA ALA A 95 -7.74 0.12 -11.76
C ALA A 95 -7.25 1.58 -11.64
N SER A 96 -7.57 2.26 -10.54
CA SER A 96 -7.09 3.61 -10.25
C SER A 96 -5.57 3.67 -10.14
N ALA A 97 -4.94 2.74 -9.42
CA ALA A 97 -3.48 2.67 -9.31
C ALA A 97 -2.83 2.33 -10.66
N ALA A 98 -3.40 1.43 -11.45
CA ALA A 98 -2.89 1.07 -12.78
C ALA A 98 -2.92 2.26 -13.74
N VAL A 99 -4.02 3.03 -13.76
CA VAL A 99 -4.11 4.27 -14.57
C VAL A 99 -3.12 5.32 -14.08
N ALA A 100 -3.00 5.52 -12.76
CA ALA A 100 -2.06 6.48 -12.18
C ALA A 100 -0.60 6.10 -12.46
N ASN A 101 -0.29 4.81 -12.61
CA ASN A 101 1.05 4.31 -12.91
C ASN A 101 1.43 4.45 -14.40
N ARG A 102 0.52 4.92 -15.26
CA ARG A 102 0.84 5.13 -16.68
C ARG A 102 1.87 6.26 -16.82
N PRO A 103 2.95 6.09 -17.61
CA PRO A 103 3.98 7.12 -17.78
C PRO A 103 3.43 8.48 -18.20
N ALA A 104 2.44 8.51 -19.10
CA ALA A 104 1.79 9.74 -19.54
C ALA A 104 1.02 10.46 -18.42
N VAL A 105 0.42 9.72 -17.47
CA VAL A 105 -0.29 10.29 -16.32
C VAL A 105 0.71 10.86 -15.32
N ILE A 106 1.76 10.12 -15.00
CA ILE A 106 2.84 10.59 -14.12
C ILE A 106 3.51 11.84 -14.71
N ALA A 107 3.81 11.84 -16.01
CA ALA A 107 4.42 12.99 -16.68
C ALA A 107 3.49 14.22 -16.71
N ALA A 108 2.18 14.02 -16.91
CA ALA A 108 1.22 15.11 -16.94
C ALA A 108 1.00 15.73 -15.55
N ASN A 109 0.89 14.91 -14.50
CA ASN A 109 0.70 15.39 -13.13
C ASN A 109 1.21 14.37 -12.10
N PRO A 110 2.49 14.44 -11.71
CA PRO A 110 3.08 13.46 -10.79
C PRO A 110 2.47 13.55 -9.37
N ALA A 111 2.07 14.75 -8.93
CA ALA A 111 1.42 14.92 -7.64
C ALA A 111 0.04 14.26 -7.60
N ALA A 112 -0.76 14.40 -8.66
CA ALA A 112 -2.05 13.73 -8.76
C ALA A 112 -1.90 12.20 -8.81
N ALA A 113 -0.92 11.69 -9.55
CA ALA A 113 -0.61 10.26 -9.57
C ALA A 113 -0.29 9.74 -8.16
N ALA A 114 0.51 10.48 -7.38
CA ALA A 114 0.80 10.15 -5.99
C ALA A 114 -0.47 10.12 -5.11
N GLN A 115 -1.36 11.12 -5.27
CA GLN A 115 -2.60 11.18 -4.49
C GLN A 115 -3.57 10.03 -4.79
N ILE A 116 -3.62 9.59 -6.05
CA ILE A 116 -4.39 8.42 -6.46
C ILE A 116 -3.77 7.15 -5.86
N ALA A 117 -2.45 7.01 -5.94
CA ALA A 117 -1.71 5.86 -5.41
C ALA A 117 -1.89 5.71 -3.89
N ILE A 118 -1.76 6.78 -3.11
CA ILE A 118 -1.96 6.71 -1.65
C ILE A 118 -3.42 6.36 -1.30
N SER A 119 -4.39 6.87 -2.06
CA SER A 119 -5.80 6.52 -1.86
C SER A 119 -6.04 5.03 -2.14
N ALA A 120 -5.51 4.51 -3.24
CA ALA A 120 -5.60 3.09 -3.59
C ALA A 120 -4.90 2.20 -2.55
N THR A 121 -3.70 2.59 -2.10
CA THR A 121 -2.93 1.85 -1.07
C THR A 121 -3.70 1.79 0.24
N ARG A 122 -4.34 2.89 0.67
CA ARG A 122 -5.15 2.90 1.90
C ARG A 122 -6.35 1.97 1.81
N ILE A 123 -7.00 1.87 0.64
CA ILE A 123 -8.07 0.89 0.42
C ILE A 123 -7.50 -0.52 0.54
N ALA A 124 -6.36 -0.80 -0.10
CA ALA A 124 -5.72 -2.12 -0.05
C ALA A 124 -5.25 -2.51 1.37
N LEU A 125 -4.94 -1.54 2.22
CA LEU A 125 -4.57 -1.76 3.62
C LEU A 125 -5.77 -2.12 4.52
N LEU A 126 -7.01 -1.97 4.03
CA LEU A 126 -8.19 -2.31 4.82
C LEU A 126 -8.20 -3.82 5.14
N PRO A 127 -8.47 -4.22 6.40
CA PRO A 127 -8.48 -5.63 6.79
C PRO A 127 -9.43 -6.49 5.96
N SER A 128 -10.61 -5.96 5.58
CA SER A 128 -11.58 -6.64 4.75
C SER A 128 -11.04 -6.97 3.34
N ILE A 129 -10.15 -6.14 2.80
CA ILE A 129 -9.53 -6.35 1.49
C ILE A 129 -8.41 -7.39 1.61
N ILE A 130 -7.55 -7.24 2.62
CA ILE A 130 -6.45 -8.17 2.88
C ILE A 130 -6.95 -9.60 3.08
N THR A 131 -8.06 -9.81 3.80
CA THR A 131 -8.59 -11.15 4.03
C THR A 131 -9.36 -11.70 2.82
N THR A 132 -10.16 -10.87 2.15
CA THR A 132 -11.01 -11.31 1.03
C THR A 132 -10.22 -11.46 -0.28
N SER A 133 -9.17 -10.68 -0.47
CA SER A 133 -8.43 -10.60 -1.73
C SER A 133 -6.96 -10.20 -1.52
N PRO A 134 -6.17 -11.01 -0.79
CA PRO A 134 -4.78 -10.68 -0.45
C PRO A 134 -3.88 -10.48 -1.66
N ALA A 135 -4.06 -11.26 -2.74
CA ALA A 135 -3.30 -11.11 -3.97
C ALA A 135 -3.57 -9.76 -4.67
N LEU A 136 -4.82 -9.28 -4.66
CA LEU A 136 -5.17 -7.96 -5.17
C LEU A 136 -4.56 -6.85 -4.31
N ALA A 137 -4.59 -6.99 -2.98
CA ALA A 137 -3.95 -6.03 -2.07
C ALA A 137 -2.45 -5.91 -2.37
N ALA A 138 -1.77 -7.05 -2.59
CA ALA A 138 -0.37 -7.07 -3.01
C ALA A 138 -0.15 -6.32 -4.33
N GLN A 139 -1.01 -6.56 -5.32
CA GLN A 139 -0.88 -5.93 -6.64
C GLN A 139 -1.07 -4.41 -6.58
N ILE A 140 -2.04 -3.94 -5.78
CA ILE A 140 -2.27 -2.50 -5.56
C ILE A 140 -1.06 -1.87 -4.87
N ALA A 141 -0.50 -2.54 -3.85
CA ALA A 141 0.70 -2.08 -3.16
C ALA A 141 1.90 -2.01 -4.10
N LEU A 142 2.08 -2.99 -4.99
CA LEU A 142 3.14 -2.99 -5.99
C LEU A 142 3.01 -1.81 -6.96
N SER A 143 1.82 -1.62 -7.56
CA SER A 143 1.59 -0.51 -8.49
C SER A 143 1.76 0.85 -7.82
N SER A 144 1.26 0.99 -6.59
CA SER A 144 1.38 2.24 -5.84
C SER A 144 2.82 2.51 -5.42
N SER A 145 3.55 1.48 -4.99
CA SER A 145 4.96 1.60 -4.65
C SER A 145 5.82 1.93 -5.88
N ALA A 146 5.49 1.41 -7.06
CA ALA A 146 6.15 1.81 -8.31
C ALA A 146 5.94 3.30 -8.65
N ILE A 147 4.75 3.85 -8.40
CA ILE A 147 4.47 5.28 -8.51
C ILE A 147 5.32 6.06 -7.50
N ALA A 148 5.38 5.59 -6.24
CA ALA A 148 6.15 6.25 -5.18
C ALA A 148 7.66 6.22 -5.39
N SER A 149 8.19 5.20 -6.09
CA SER A 149 9.61 5.11 -6.45
C SER A 149 9.95 5.87 -7.74
N ASN A 150 8.96 6.48 -8.39
CA ASN A 150 9.19 7.30 -9.59
C ASN A 150 9.85 8.64 -9.20
N ALA A 151 10.93 9.00 -9.89
CA ALA A 151 11.69 10.22 -9.60
C ALA A 151 10.85 11.51 -9.69
N ALA A 152 9.95 11.62 -10.67
CA ALA A 152 9.08 12.79 -10.82
C ALA A 152 8.09 12.90 -9.65
N VAL A 153 7.58 11.76 -9.17
CA VAL A 153 6.69 11.70 -8.01
C VAL A 153 7.42 12.06 -6.72
N MET A 154 8.62 11.51 -6.51
CA MET A 154 9.45 11.84 -5.34
C MET A 154 9.84 13.31 -5.30
N ALA A 155 10.07 13.94 -6.46
CA ALA A 155 10.35 15.37 -6.54
C ALA A 155 9.09 16.23 -6.30
N ALA A 156 7.95 15.85 -6.89
CA ALA A 156 6.72 16.65 -6.83
C ALA A 156 5.93 16.50 -5.52
N ALA A 157 5.97 15.32 -4.91
CA ALA A 157 5.19 14.98 -3.72
C ALA A 157 5.97 14.04 -2.76
N PRO A 158 7.14 14.44 -2.25
CA PRO A 158 8.04 13.58 -1.47
C PRO A 158 7.37 12.99 -0.21
N ALA A 159 6.56 13.78 0.51
CA ALA A 159 5.84 13.30 1.68
C ALA A 159 4.81 12.22 1.33
N VAL A 160 4.10 12.37 0.21
CA VAL A 160 3.10 11.40 -0.25
C VAL A 160 3.79 10.12 -0.73
N ALA A 161 4.90 10.24 -1.45
CA ALA A 161 5.73 9.10 -1.84
C ALA A 161 6.19 8.29 -0.61
N GLY A 162 6.63 8.98 0.46
CA GLY A 162 7.00 8.33 1.72
C GLY A 162 5.84 7.60 2.39
N GLN A 163 4.65 8.21 2.43
CA GLN A 163 3.44 7.56 2.95
C GLN A 163 3.03 6.33 2.15
N ILE A 164 3.13 6.38 0.81
CA ILE A 164 2.82 5.23 -0.05
C ILE A 164 3.83 4.12 0.22
N ALA A 165 5.13 4.43 0.29
CA ALA A 165 6.17 3.45 0.57
C ALA A 165 5.95 2.75 1.90
N LEU A 166 5.61 3.50 2.95
CA LEU A 166 5.28 2.93 4.26
C LEU A 166 4.04 2.02 4.21
N ALA A 167 2.93 2.52 3.68
CA ALA A 167 1.68 1.76 3.62
C ALA A 167 1.79 0.52 2.73
N SER A 168 2.53 0.61 1.61
CA SER A 168 2.79 -0.52 0.72
C SER A 168 3.70 -1.55 1.40
N SER A 169 4.69 -1.11 2.18
CA SER A 169 5.53 -2.00 2.99
C SER A 169 4.70 -2.73 4.06
N GLN A 170 3.75 -2.06 4.71
CA GLN A 170 2.84 -2.69 5.68
C GLN A 170 1.94 -3.76 5.03
N ILE A 171 1.42 -3.51 3.83
CA ILE A 171 0.66 -4.52 3.06
C ILE A 171 1.58 -5.68 2.69
N ALA A 172 2.76 -5.40 2.15
CA ALA A 172 3.75 -6.41 1.77
C ALA A 172 4.33 -7.18 2.97
N ALA A 173 4.21 -6.63 4.18
CA ALA A 173 4.59 -7.30 5.42
C ALA A 173 3.46 -8.11 6.05
N ASN A 174 2.25 -8.04 5.52
CA ASN A 174 1.14 -8.80 6.05
C ASN A 174 1.28 -10.30 5.71
N PRO A 175 1.21 -11.21 6.70
CA PRO A 175 1.40 -12.64 6.47
C PRO A 175 0.47 -13.24 5.41
N THR A 176 -0.79 -12.78 5.37
CA THR A 176 -1.80 -13.25 4.40
C THR A 176 -1.42 -12.84 2.98
N VAL A 177 -0.88 -11.63 2.83
CA VAL A 177 -0.43 -11.09 1.55
C VAL A 177 0.86 -11.80 1.10
N VAL A 178 1.81 -12.00 2.02
CA VAL A 178 3.07 -12.71 1.76
C VAL A 178 2.81 -14.15 1.33
N ALA A 179 1.89 -14.85 2.00
CA ALA A 179 1.51 -16.21 1.61
C ALA A 179 0.82 -16.27 0.24
N ALA A 180 -0.03 -15.28 -0.07
CA ALA A 180 -0.77 -15.25 -1.34
C ALA A 180 0.09 -14.79 -2.54
N ALA A 181 1.05 -13.89 -2.33
CA ALA A 181 1.83 -13.26 -3.40
C ALA A 181 3.26 -12.89 -2.95
N PRO A 182 4.12 -13.88 -2.66
CA PRO A 182 5.44 -13.64 -2.06
C PRO A 182 6.37 -12.82 -2.96
N THR A 183 6.36 -13.07 -4.27
CA THR A 183 7.16 -12.33 -5.25
C THR A 183 6.74 -10.86 -5.36
N VAL A 184 5.43 -10.59 -5.30
CA VAL A 184 4.86 -9.24 -5.35
C VAL A 184 5.19 -8.47 -4.06
N ALA A 185 5.10 -9.14 -2.90
CA ALA A 185 5.49 -8.57 -1.61
C ALA A 185 6.98 -8.17 -1.60
N ALA A 186 7.88 -9.04 -2.07
CA ALA A 186 9.31 -8.75 -2.17
C ALA A 186 9.60 -7.57 -3.13
N ALA A 187 8.98 -7.52 -4.29
CA ALA A 187 9.13 -6.41 -5.23
C ALA A 187 8.60 -5.09 -4.66
N THR A 188 7.49 -5.13 -3.92
CA THR A 188 6.91 -3.97 -3.24
C THR A 188 7.87 -3.43 -2.17
N GLN A 189 8.49 -4.32 -1.39
CA GLN A 189 9.50 -3.94 -0.40
C GLN A 189 10.72 -3.28 -1.04
N ALA A 190 11.20 -3.81 -2.18
CA ALA A 190 12.31 -3.21 -2.92
C ALA A 190 11.97 -1.78 -3.40
N ASN A 191 10.78 -1.57 -3.96
CA ASN A 191 10.32 -0.25 -4.39
C ASN A 191 10.17 0.72 -3.22
N ALA A 192 9.66 0.26 -2.08
CA ALA A 192 9.57 1.06 -0.86
C ALA A 192 10.97 1.49 -0.36
N GLN A 193 11.96 0.60 -0.44
CA GLN A 193 13.36 0.92 -0.11
C GLN A 193 13.95 2.00 -1.03
N LEU A 194 13.64 1.95 -2.34
CA LEU A 194 14.06 2.98 -3.29
C LEU A 194 13.51 4.35 -2.91
N SER A 195 12.23 4.44 -2.57
CA SER A 195 11.63 5.69 -2.07
C SER A 195 12.27 6.15 -0.76
N ALA A 196 12.54 5.24 0.17
CA ALA A 196 13.16 5.59 1.46
C ALA A 196 14.59 6.14 1.34
N ASN A 197 15.33 5.66 0.35
CA ASN A 197 16.70 6.11 0.06
C ASN A 197 16.75 7.43 -0.71
N ASN A 198 15.61 7.94 -1.21
CA ASN A 198 15.56 9.22 -1.87
C ASN A 198 15.66 10.36 -0.84
N GLN A 199 16.59 11.30 -1.06
CA GLN A 199 16.88 12.38 -0.11
C GLN A 199 15.67 13.30 0.13
N ALA A 200 14.88 13.62 -0.91
CA ALA A 200 13.70 14.47 -0.76
C ALA A 200 12.61 13.77 0.07
N VAL A 201 12.42 12.47 -0.15
CA VAL A 201 11.47 11.66 0.63
C VAL A 201 11.96 11.49 2.07
N ALA A 202 13.23 11.19 2.29
CA ALA A 202 13.82 11.05 3.62
C ALA A 202 13.73 12.34 4.44
N ALA A 203 13.93 13.49 3.81
CA ALA A 203 13.74 14.80 4.44
C ALA A 203 12.26 15.08 4.77
N ALA A 204 11.34 14.70 3.88
CA ALA A 204 9.90 14.90 4.08
C ALA A 204 9.26 13.89 5.05
N THR A 205 9.85 12.70 5.22
CA THR A 205 9.35 11.61 6.06
C THR A 205 10.49 11.04 6.92
N PRO A 206 10.92 11.74 7.98
CA PRO A 206 12.00 11.27 8.84
C PRO A 206 11.69 9.90 9.47
N GLY A 207 12.67 9.00 9.46
CA GLY A 207 12.53 7.65 10.04
C GLY A 207 11.84 6.62 9.14
N LEU A 208 11.46 6.98 7.90
CA LEU A 208 10.83 6.06 6.95
C LEU A 208 11.67 4.80 6.71
N ALA A 209 12.98 4.95 6.49
CA ALA A 209 13.89 3.83 6.24
C ALA A 209 13.90 2.83 7.41
N THR A 210 13.91 3.32 8.65
CA THR A 210 13.83 2.48 9.86
C THR A 210 12.50 1.75 9.92
N GLN A 211 11.38 2.45 9.66
CA GLN A 211 10.05 1.84 9.70
C GLN A 211 9.89 0.73 8.66
N ILE A 212 10.39 0.95 7.44
CA ILE A 212 10.38 -0.07 6.39
C ILE A 212 11.26 -1.25 6.81
N ALA A 213 12.47 -1.01 7.32
CA ALA A 213 13.36 -2.08 7.77
C ALA A 213 12.73 -2.94 8.88
N THR A 214 12.02 -2.33 9.84
CA THR A 214 11.29 -3.07 10.88
C THR A 214 10.17 -3.92 10.28
N ALA A 215 9.42 -3.39 9.30
CA ALA A 215 8.39 -4.15 8.61
C ALA A 215 8.98 -5.33 7.81
N THR A 216 10.13 -5.17 7.17
CA THR A 216 10.85 -6.25 6.48
C THR A 216 11.31 -7.34 7.44
N GLN A 217 11.88 -6.95 8.58
CA GLN A 217 12.38 -7.91 9.59
C GLN A 217 11.26 -8.76 10.18
N ALA A 218 10.08 -8.17 10.41
CA ALA A 218 8.91 -8.91 10.90
C ALA A 218 8.51 -10.05 9.95
N VAL A 219 8.59 -9.83 8.63
CA VAL A 219 8.31 -10.87 7.62
C VAL A 219 9.36 -11.98 7.65
N GLN A 220 10.64 -11.62 7.75
CA GLN A 220 11.74 -12.60 7.77
C GLN A 220 11.66 -13.52 8.98
N GLN A 221 11.32 -12.98 10.15
CA GLN A 221 11.13 -13.78 11.38
C GLN A 221 9.97 -14.77 11.22
N GLN A 222 8.82 -14.31 10.71
CA GLN A 222 7.65 -15.17 10.50
C GLN A 222 7.89 -16.29 9.47
N GLN A 223 8.68 -16.02 8.42
CA GLN A 223 9.04 -17.06 7.44
C GLN A 223 9.96 -18.13 8.05
N GLN A 224 10.84 -17.77 8.99
CA GLN A 224 11.70 -18.73 9.70
C GLN A 224 10.89 -19.62 10.65
N GLU A 225 9.88 -19.06 11.33
CA GLU A 225 8.98 -19.82 12.21
C GLU A 225 8.11 -20.82 11.42
N GLN A 226 7.59 -20.43 10.25
CA GLN A 226 6.85 -21.36 9.39
C GLN A 226 7.70 -22.50 8.83
N GLN A 227 8.99 -22.28 8.55
CA GLN A 227 9.89 -23.34 8.08
C GLN A 227 10.26 -24.35 9.19
N GLN A 228 10.24 -23.95 10.45
CA GLN A 228 10.48 -24.84 11.60
C GLN A 228 9.25 -25.66 12.01
N GLN A 229 8.07 -25.33 11.48
CA GLN A 229 6.81 -26.04 11.75
C GLN A 229 6.40 -27.05 10.67
N LEU A 230 7.19 -27.24 9.60
CA LEU A 230 7.02 -28.44 8.80
C LEU A 230 7.48 -29.64 9.64
N PRO A 231 6.61 -30.63 9.91
CA PRO A 231 7.07 -31.86 10.55
C PRO A 231 8.20 -32.44 9.71
N PRO A 232 9.25 -33.01 10.33
CA PRO A 232 10.28 -33.69 9.57
C PRO A 232 9.57 -34.70 8.66
N LEU A 233 9.84 -34.64 7.36
CA LEU A 233 9.56 -35.75 6.47
C LEU A 233 10.24 -36.95 7.13
N VAL A 234 9.45 -37.79 7.80
CA VAL A 234 9.88 -39.12 8.18
C VAL A 234 10.15 -39.78 6.85
N VAL A 235 11.42 -39.76 6.46
CA VAL A 235 11.95 -40.65 5.44
C VAL A 235 11.74 -42.02 6.05
N GLU A 236 10.56 -42.61 5.81
CA GLU A 236 10.34 -44.04 6.01
C GLU A 236 11.33 -44.73 5.09
N LYS A 237 12.49 -45.03 5.69
CA LYS A 237 13.52 -45.85 5.10
C LYS A 237 12.83 -47.16 4.72
N PRO A 238 12.83 -47.59 3.43
CA PRO A 238 12.21 -48.84 3.07
C PRO A 238 12.92 -49.95 3.84
N VAL A 239 12.17 -50.63 4.72
CA VAL A 239 12.64 -51.81 5.42
C VAL A 239 12.74 -52.91 4.38
N ILE A 240 13.93 -53.05 3.78
CA ILE A 240 14.33 -54.24 3.04
C ILE A 240 14.37 -55.39 4.05
N SER A 241 13.27 -56.12 4.15
CA SER A 241 13.17 -57.39 4.86
C SER A 241 14.00 -58.43 4.11
N SER A 242 15.21 -58.68 4.59
CA SER A 242 15.98 -59.87 4.22
C SER A 242 15.46 -61.05 5.04
N SER A 243 14.63 -61.90 4.43
CA SER A 243 14.28 -63.21 4.99
C SER A 243 15.46 -64.18 4.79
N PRO A 244 15.91 -64.91 5.83
CA PRO A 244 16.82 -66.02 5.66
C PRO A 244 16.04 -67.34 5.59
N THR A 245 16.20 -68.08 4.48
CA THR A 245 16.21 -69.56 4.41
C THR A 245 16.67 -69.97 3.03
#